data_AF-A0AAX2JAG2-F1
#
_entry.id   AF-A0AAX2JAG2-F1
#
_cell.length_a   1.000
_cell.length_b   1.000
_cell.length_c   1.000
_cell.angle_alpha   90.00
_cell.angle_beta   90.00
_cell.angle_gamma   90.00
#
_symmetry.space_group_name_H-M   'P 1'
#
loop_
_entity.id
_entity.type
_entity.pdbx_description
1 polymer ?
#
loop_
_entity_poly.entity_id
_entity_poly.type
_entity_poly.pdbx_seq_one_letter_code
_entity_poly.pdbx_strand_id
1 'polypeptide(L)' 'MENLEFYIKKLEKLEENCCICKAKMCMMCPNNKNKKYLKNEIAKRSETKKKKNFIEKILGYIKN' A
#
# COMPACT_ATOMS: atom_id res chain seq x y z
N MET A 1 -11.17 4.64 9.64
CA MET A 1 -10.10 4.58 8.62
C MET A 1 -9.54 3.17 8.63
N GLU A 2 -9.66 2.40 7.55
CA GLU A 2 -8.91 1.13 7.46
C GLU A 2 -7.42 1.42 7.60
N ASN A 3 -6.81 0.78 8.59
CA ASN A 3 -5.45 1.05 9.01
C ASN A 3 -4.47 0.60 7.91
N LEU A 4 -3.45 1.40 7.61
CA LEU A 4 -2.42 1.07 6.61
C LEU A 4 -1.80 -0.32 6.89
N GLU A 5 -1.67 -0.65 8.17
CA GLU A 5 -1.20 -1.94 8.66
C GLU A 5 -2.04 -3.13 8.19
N PHE A 6 -3.38 -2.96 8.09
CA PHE A 6 -4.27 -4.01 7.59
C PHE A 6 -3.96 -4.35 6.12
N TYR A 7 -3.77 -3.33 5.29
CA TYR A 7 -3.43 -3.50 3.88
C TYR A 7 -2.06 -4.16 3.68
N ILE A 8 -1.08 -3.77 4.50
CA ILE A 8 0.27 -4.35 4.47
C ILE A 8 0.23 -5.84 4.86
N LYS A 9 -0.36 -6.18 6.02
CA LYS A 9 -0.48 -7.59 6.46
C LYS A 9 -1.21 -8.46 5.46
N LYS A 10 -2.27 -7.92 4.83
CA LYS A 10 -3.03 -8.64 3.80
C LYS A 10 -2.22 -8.84 2.53
N LEU A 11 -1.38 -7.88 2.15
CA LEU A 11 -0.47 -8.01 1.02
C LEU A 11 0.61 -9.05 1.29
N GLU A 12 1.26 -9.00 2.46
CA GLU A 12 2.33 -9.95 2.86
C GLU A 12 1.83 -11.40 2.79
N LYS A 13 0.71 -11.72 3.42
CA LYS A 13 0.12 -13.06 3.39
C LYS A 13 -0.20 -13.53 1.96
N LEU A 14 -0.57 -12.61 1.08
CA LEU A 14 -0.90 -12.93 -0.31
C LEU A 14 0.37 -13.12 -1.15
N GLU A 15 1.44 -12.37 -0.86
CA GLU A 15 2.75 -12.52 -1.48
C GLU A 15 3.44 -13.83 -1.11
N GLU A 16 3.37 -14.26 0.15
CA GLU A 16 3.88 -15.57 0.59
C GLU A 16 3.27 -16.71 -0.21
N ASN A 17 1.94 -16.72 -0.33
CA ASN A 17 1.20 -17.70 -1.11
C ASN A 17 1.48 -17.62 -2.63
N CYS A 18 1.75 -16.42 -3.16
CA CYS A 18 2.12 -16.26 -4.57
C CYS A 18 3.57 -16.68 -4.85
N CYS A 19 4.48 -16.56 -3.87
CA CYS A 19 5.90 -16.88 -4.04
C CYS A 19 6.12 -18.37 -4.35
N ILE A 20 5.28 -19.24 -3.79
CA ILE A 20 5.29 -20.68 -4.04
C ILE A 20 4.54 -21.07 -5.33
N CYS A 21 3.83 -20.14 -5.96
CA CYS A 21 3.02 -20.41 -7.13
C CYS A 21 3.90 -20.51 -8.38
N LYS A 22 3.94 -21.69 -9.00
CA LYS A 22 4.67 -21.95 -10.26
C LYS A 22 3.81 -21.69 -11.52
N ALA A 23 2.56 -21.26 -11.36
CA ALA A 23 1.67 -21.01 -12.48
C ALA A 23 2.12 -19.77 -13.26
N LYS A 24 2.37 -19.91 -14.58
CA LYS A 24 2.80 -18.81 -15.46
C LYS A 24 1.66 -17.89 -15.92
N MET A 25 0.49 -17.97 -15.28
CA MET A 25 -0.75 -17.26 -15.67
C MET A 25 -1.12 -16.12 -14.71
N CYS A 26 -0.12 -15.46 -14.11
CA CYS A 26 -0.34 -14.37 -13.15
C CYS A 26 -1.23 -13.25 -13.68
N MET A 27 -1.23 -12.98 -15.00
CA MET A 27 -2.05 -11.93 -15.60
C MET A 27 -3.56 -12.14 -15.42
N MET A 28 -4.02 -13.41 -15.38
CA MET A 28 -5.43 -13.75 -15.15
C MET A 28 -5.73 -14.12 -13.70
N CYS A 29 -4.70 -14.27 -12.86
CA CYS A 29 -4.84 -14.69 -11.47
C CYS A 29 -5.61 -13.64 -10.63
N PRO A 30 -6.67 -14.04 -9.91
CA PRO A 30 -7.37 -13.16 -8.99
C PRO A 30 -6.44 -12.57 -7.92
N ASN A 31 -5.46 -13.34 -7.45
CA ASN A 31 -4.47 -12.87 -6.49
C ASN A 31 -3.60 -11.75 -7.05
N ASN A 32 -3.25 -11.77 -8.34
CA ASN A 32 -2.51 -10.67 -8.97
C ASN A 32 -3.35 -9.39 -9.06
N LYS A 33 -4.65 -9.50 -9.34
CA LYS A 33 -5.58 -8.36 -9.30
C LYS A 33 -5.67 -7.77 -7.88
N ASN A 34 -5.84 -8.63 -6.87
CA ASN A 34 -5.88 -8.22 -5.47
C ASN A 34 -4.56 -7.59 -5.02
N LYS A 35 -3.42 -8.13 -5.46
CA LYS A 35 -2.09 -7.60 -5.17
C LYS A 35 -1.92 -6.18 -5.69
N LYS A 36 -2.33 -5.90 -6.94
CA LYS A 36 -2.32 -4.55 -7.51
C LYS A 36 -3.23 -3.60 -6.74
N TYR A 37 -4.42 -4.04 -6.38
CA TYR A 37 -5.35 -3.24 -5.56
C TYR A 37 -4.72 -2.85 -4.21
N LEU A 38 -4.18 -3.82 -3.47
CA LEU A 38 -3.57 -3.58 -2.16
C LEU A 38 -2.38 -2.61 -2.26
N LYS A 39 -1.51 -2.77 -3.26
CA LYS A 39 -0.39 -1.84 -3.51
C LYS A 39 -0.86 -0.40 -3.77
N ASN A 40 -1.91 -0.22 -4.56
CA ASN A 40 -2.48 1.10 -4.83
C ASN A 40 -3.08 1.73 -3.57
N GLU A 41 -3.79 0.95 -2.75
CA GLU A 41 -4.39 1.42 -1.50
C GLU A 41 -3.32 1.82 -0.46
N ILE A 42 -2.20 1.10 -0.41
CA ILE A 42 -1.02 1.45 0.40
C ILE A 42 -0.38 2.74 -0.11
N ALA A 43 -0.19 2.88 -1.42
CA ALA A 43 0.42 4.08 -2.02
C ALA A 43 -0.40 5.34 -1.73
N LYS A 44 -1.72 5.31 -1.97
CA LYS A 44 -2.63 6.45 -1.70
C LYS A 44 -2.54 6.94 -0.25
N ARG A 45 -2.55 6.01 0.71
CA ARG A 45 -2.47 6.32 2.15
C ARG A 45 -1.07 6.83 2.54
N SER A 46 -0.02 6.29 1.94
CA SER A 46 1.37 6.71 2.19
C SER A 46 1.65 8.11 1.64
N GLU A 47 1.17 8.42 0.44
CA GLU A 47 1.26 9.77 -0.15
C GLU A 47 0.47 10.79 0.66
N THR A 48 -0.73 10.42 1.13
CA THR A 48 -1.53 11.27 2.01
C THR A 48 -0.76 11.60 3.30
N LYS A 49 -0.08 10.61 3.89
CA LYS A 49 0.78 10.81 5.07
C LYS A 49 1.98 11.73 4.76
N LYS A 50 2.65 11.55 3.62
CA LYS A 50 3.75 12.43 3.18
C LYS A 50 3.29 13.88 2.98
N LYS A 51 2.14 14.10 2.33
CA LYS A 51 1.57 15.44 2.12
C LYS A 51 1.21 16.12 3.45
N LYS A 52 0.60 15.39 4.40
CA LYS A 52 0.32 15.92 5.75
C LYS A 52 1.60 16.34 6.46
N ASN A 53 2.62 15.49 6.51
CA ASN A 53 3.91 15.80 7.12
C ASN A 53 4.59 17.03 6.47
N PHE A 54 4.42 17.22 5.16
CA PHE A 54 4.96 18.37 4.44
C PHE A 54 4.26 19.68 4.84
N ILE A 55 2.93 19.69 4.90
CA ILE A 55 2.14 20.85 5.34
C ILE A 55 2.47 21.21 6.79
N GLU A 56 2.59 20.22 7.68
CA GLU A 56 2.98 20.44 9.09
C GLU A 56 4.35 21.09 9.21
N LYS A 57 5.34 20.66 8.41
CA LYS A 57 6.66 21.29 8.35
C LYS A 57 6.57 22.76 7.93
N ILE A 58 5.82 23.07 6.86
CA ILE A 58 5.65 24.46 6.39
C ILE A 58 4.99 25.32 7.47
N LEU A 59 3.91 24.84 8.10
CA LEU A 59 3.23 25.58 9.17
C LEU A 59 4.14 25.82 10.38
N GLY A 60 5.07 24.90 10.67
CA GLY A 60 6.09 25.08 11.71
C GLY A 60 7.09 26.21 11.39
N TYR A 61 7.42 26.42 10.10
CA TYR A 61 8.27 27.53 9.69
C TYR A 61 7.57 28.89 9.71
N ILE A 62 6.26 28.94 9.45
CA ILE A 62 5.48 30.21 9.42
C ILE A 62 5.15 30.70 10.85
N LYS A 63 5.10 29.80 11.83
CA LYS A 63 4.80 30.13 13.23
C LYS A 63 6.01 30.60 14.05
N ASN A 64 7.23 30.53 13.48
CA ASN A 64 8.44 31.14 14.02
C ASN A 64 8.70 32.48 13.31
#